data_AF-A6GFD0-F1
#
_entry.id   AF-A6GFD0-F1
#
_cell.length_a   1.000
_cell.length_b   1.000
_cell.length_c   1.000
_cell.angle_alpha   90.00
_cell.angle_beta   90.00
_cell.angle_gamma   90.00
#
_symmetry.space_group_name_H-M   'P 1'
#
loop_
_entity.id
_entity.type
_entity.pdbx_description
1 polymer ?
#
loop_
_entity_poly.entity_id
_entity_poly.type
_entity_poly.pdbx_seq_one_letter_code
_entity_poly.pdbx_strand_id
1 'polypeptide(L)'
;MDKLLDKLPAFALPFVTRSLRGSRAKRYLVFSAVLTGMTMIIGLWIALGAGDFEREMRTSLDFETPMYERERDELTVLAMDAWQHRDYEESRAVLEREGLAGLAGHDTYTSTAGTALLTAAVALEKPAYGEQHRALQLQLRTLLERRAPELLEVRKEAYHAADEDYPGSEPYYDYDEAFSLSYGFYVGHDYFEWTDPEAVARMQTLVERDGIPEIEVYSSPLGLEHALGIAGMLAGFVLMAVGTVLAPILVAVQQAQERNENTLMPLTATALNPRELALGLSAGPIAVALIFVVPQLGVFGLGALAMGYVVPALGFLGVLTGASVLLTLGAQLVGDLVGTKRTPGIVGIALMVLAVATWSFGATLGLEAYEYDRDIAGLVALLPHAGMTGFYLTTWYGGGSSSGYFYLAALANAGGCLVAAHLVLSALSKRIAGRSGPLLTRGQAVAGALTFILLANLAMPLDAEIEMRQYIGLGILSVPFIVLLMARVPLGDTAPKLRSVPVMPLLGELGAWSAAQFILIPLVYVGLFSPELHWDLEVFHPVGLVWLTWSIAVTGLIAIRLASAPNKILSNVWLAFCAVTVVIAFVHAVLWGVGEFNDIDEVFAMAELSPVLGLLQAALAVWIPISLVRQLRSVLGGIR
;
A
#
# COMPACT_ATOMS: atom_id res chain seq x y z
N MET A 1 23.56 -26.56 15.55
CA MET A 1 22.18 -26.41 16.04
C MET A 1 22.16 -26.33 17.55
N ASP A 2 22.80 -27.28 18.25
CA ASP A 2 22.87 -27.30 19.72
C ASP A 2 23.39 -25.99 20.33
N LYS A 3 24.51 -25.45 19.83
CA LYS A 3 25.04 -24.13 20.24
C LYS A 3 24.07 -22.94 20.07
N LEU A 4 23.11 -23.03 19.14
CA LEU A 4 22.09 -22.00 18.94
C LEU A 4 20.93 -22.21 19.91
N LEU A 5 20.56 -23.47 20.18
CA LEU A 5 19.52 -23.83 21.14
C LEU A 5 19.93 -23.43 22.57
N ASP A 6 21.21 -23.53 22.92
CA ASP A 6 21.75 -23.15 24.24
C ASP A 6 21.59 -21.65 24.55
N LYS A 7 21.39 -20.81 23.52
CA LYS A 7 21.18 -19.36 23.67
C LYS A 7 19.71 -18.97 23.77
N LEU A 8 18.78 -19.91 23.53
CA LEU A 8 17.36 -19.61 23.60
C LEU A 8 16.91 -19.47 25.05
N PRO A 9 15.99 -18.54 25.35
CA PRO A 9 15.36 -18.49 26.66
C PRO A 9 14.72 -19.84 27.02
N ALA A 10 14.83 -20.24 28.27
CA ALA A 10 14.35 -21.54 28.74
C ALA A 10 12.86 -21.79 28.42
N PHE A 11 12.03 -20.74 28.44
CA PHE A 11 10.61 -20.83 28.11
C PHE A 11 10.33 -21.14 26.63
N ALA A 12 11.24 -20.80 25.71
CA ALA A 12 11.06 -20.98 24.27
C ALA A 12 11.56 -22.34 23.78
N LEU A 13 12.57 -22.90 24.46
CA LEU A 13 13.28 -24.11 24.05
C LEU A 13 12.35 -25.33 23.76
N PRO A 14 11.34 -25.66 24.60
CA PRO A 14 10.47 -26.81 24.34
C PRO A 14 9.64 -26.65 23.06
N PHE A 15 9.19 -25.42 22.76
CA PHE A 15 8.37 -25.13 21.59
C PHE A 15 9.21 -25.13 20.31
N VAL A 16 10.39 -24.51 20.34
CA VAL A 16 11.32 -24.50 19.20
C VAL A 16 11.80 -25.91 18.88
N THR A 17 12.20 -26.68 19.89
CA THR A 17 12.64 -28.07 19.68
C THR A 17 11.51 -28.96 19.15
N ARG A 18 10.26 -28.79 19.62
CA ARG A 18 9.09 -29.50 19.08
C ARG A 18 8.84 -29.17 17.61
N SER A 19 8.90 -27.89 17.23
CA SER A 19 8.68 -27.45 15.84
C SER A 19 9.77 -27.92 14.88
N LEU A 20 11.02 -28.00 15.36
CA LEU A 20 12.19 -28.36 14.56
C LEU A 20 12.61 -29.83 14.67
N ARG A 21 11.89 -30.66 15.45
CA ARG A 21 12.26 -32.06 15.74
C ARG A 21 12.39 -32.93 14.48
N GLY A 22 13.39 -33.82 14.51
CA GLY A 22 13.57 -34.88 13.52
C GLY A 22 14.00 -34.34 12.15
N SER A 23 13.39 -34.84 11.07
CA SER A 23 13.70 -34.41 9.70
C SER A 23 13.05 -33.09 9.30
N ARG A 24 12.21 -32.46 10.16
CA ARG A 24 11.51 -31.21 9.85
C ARG A 24 12.46 -30.05 9.61
N ALA A 25 13.43 -29.82 10.52
CA ALA A 25 14.43 -28.77 10.35
C ALA A 25 15.21 -28.91 9.04
N LYS A 26 15.63 -30.13 8.70
CA LYS A 26 16.32 -30.41 7.42
C LYS A 26 15.44 -30.07 6.22
N ARG A 27 14.15 -30.43 6.23
CA ARG A 27 13.22 -30.08 5.15
C ARG A 27 13.04 -28.57 5.02
N TYR A 28 12.83 -27.85 6.12
CA TYR A 28 12.71 -26.39 6.08
C TYR A 28 14.00 -25.70 5.59
N LEU A 29 15.17 -26.20 5.98
CA LEU A 29 16.44 -25.71 5.46
C LEU A 29 16.59 -25.92 3.95
N VAL A 30 16.21 -27.10 3.44
CA VAL A 30 16.21 -27.37 1.99
C VAL A 30 15.24 -26.44 1.27
N PHE A 31 14.01 -26.29 1.74
CA PHE A 31 13.05 -25.38 1.13
C PHE A 31 13.49 -23.92 1.19
N SER A 32 14.10 -23.49 2.29
CA SER A 32 14.65 -22.14 2.42
C SER A 32 15.80 -21.91 1.43
N ALA A 33 16.73 -22.86 1.30
CA ALA A 33 17.81 -22.78 0.33
C ALA A 33 17.30 -22.75 -1.12
N VAL A 34 16.27 -23.55 -1.45
CA VAL A 34 15.62 -23.53 -2.77
C VAL A 34 14.96 -22.18 -3.01
N LEU A 35 14.20 -21.66 -2.05
CA LEU A 35 13.53 -20.37 -2.17
C LEU A 35 14.54 -19.23 -2.38
N THR A 36 15.63 -19.20 -1.61
CA THR A 36 16.70 -18.21 -1.78
C THR A 36 17.42 -18.35 -3.12
N GLY A 37 17.69 -19.59 -3.56
CA GLY A 37 18.23 -19.85 -4.88
C GLY A 37 17.32 -19.32 -5.99
N MET A 38 16.01 -19.58 -5.90
CA MET A 38 15.02 -19.06 -6.84
C MET A 38 14.96 -17.53 -6.82
N THR A 39 14.96 -16.90 -5.65
CA THR A 39 14.99 -15.43 -5.53
C THR A 39 16.19 -14.84 -6.29
N MET A 40 17.39 -15.41 -6.09
CA MET A 40 18.60 -14.96 -6.77
C MET A 40 18.57 -15.21 -8.27
N ILE A 41 18.14 -16.41 -8.70
CA ILE A 41 18.07 -16.79 -10.12
C ILE A 41 17.07 -15.90 -10.86
N ILE A 42 15.90 -15.66 -10.28
CA ILE A 42 14.87 -14.79 -10.90
C ILE A 42 15.40 -13.36 -10.97
N GLY A 43 16.04 -12.84 -9.91
CA GLY A 43 16.63 -11.50 -9.93
C GLY A 43 17.71 -11.34 -11.00
N LEU A 44 18.63 -12.32 -11.12
CA LEU A 44 19.64 -12.31 -12.18
C LEU A 44 19.02 -12.46 -13.57
N TRP A 45 17.99 -13.30 -13.72
CA TRP A 45 17.32 -13.52 -14.99
C TRP A 45 16.58 -12.25 -15.45
N ILE A 46 15.82 -11.60 -14.56
CA ILE A 46 15.18 -10.31 -14.87
C ILE A 46 16.23 -9.23 -15.14
N ALA A 47 17.37 -9.23 -14.48
CA ALA A 47 18.38 -8.20 -14.69
C ALA A 47 19.19 -8.39 -15.98
N LEU A 48 19.60 -9.62 -16.30
CA LEU A 48 20.55 -9.91 -17.37
C LEU A 48 19.90 -10.52 -18.63
N GLY A 49 18.64 -10.95 -18.54
CA GLY A 49 17.91 -11.58 -19.64
C GLY A 49 17.64 -10.60 -20.79
N ALA A 50 17.83 -11.05 -22.02
CA ALA A 50 17.62 -10.25 -23.23
C ALA A 50 16.21 -10.41 -23.84
N GLY A 51 15.32 -11.18 -23.21
CA GLY A 51 13.96 -11.39 -23.72
C GLY A 51 13.03 -10.19 -23.47
N ASP A 52 11.93 -10.15 -24.22
CA ASP A 52 10.93 -9.08 -24.15
C ASP A 52 10.31 -8.96 -22.75
N PHE A 53 10.04 -10.09 -22.10
CA PHE A 53 9.45 -10.11 -20.76
C PHE A 53 10.41 -9.53 -19.71
N GLU A 54 11.68 -9.93 -19.75
CA GLU A 54 12.69 -9.45 -18.82
C GLU A 54 12.90 -7.93 -18.98
N ARG A 55 12.91 -7.44 -20.22
CA ARG A 55 12.96 -6.01 -20.51
C ARG A 55 11.71 -5.27 -20.03
N GLU A 56 10.51 -5.76 -20.36
CA GLU A 56 9.25 -5.14 -19.93
C GLU A 56 9.19 -5.04 -18.39
N MET A 57 9.64 -6.08 -17.69
CA MET A 57 9.81 -6.02 -16.24
C MET A 57 10.79 -4.92 -15.85
N ARG A 58 12.00 -4.83 -16.42
CA ARG A 58 12.97 -3.77 -16.09
C ARG A 58 12.43 -2.36 -16.35
N THR A 59 11.73 -2.16 -17.46
CA THR A 59 11.10 -0.87 -17.79
C THR A 59 9.96 -0.53 -16.83
N SER A 60 9.08 -1.49 -16.49
CA SER A 60 8.02 -1.27 -15.49
C SER A 60 8.57 -0.98 -14.10
N LEU A 61 9.79 -1.46 -13.83
CA LEU A 61 10.50 -1.27 -12.57
C LEU A 61 11.43 -0.04 -12.61
N ASP A 62 11.38 0.77 -13.67
CA ASP A 62 12.22 1.97 -13.83
C ASP A 62 13.74 1.71 -13.74
N PHE A 63 14.17 0.48 -14.05
CA PHE A 63 15.59 0.14 -14.15
C PHE A 63 16.13 0.37 -15.57
N GLU A 64 15.26 0.42 -16.57
CA GLU A 64 15.64 0.56 -17.98
C GLU A 64 14.65 1.46 -18.71
N THR A 65 15.18 2.45 -19.43
CA THR A 65 14.41 3.31 -20.33
C THR A 65 13.64 2.47 -21.36
N PRO A 66 12.38 2.81 -21.67
CA PRO A 66 11.62 2.12 -22.72
C PRO A 66 12.41 2.02 -24.03
N MET A 67 12.30 0.87 -24.71
CA MET A 67 13.05 0.61 -25.95
C MET A 67 12.87 1.71 -26.99
N TYR A 68 11.62 2.15 -27.20
CA TYR A 68 11.31 3.17 -28.20
C TYR A 68 11.99 4.52 -27.92
N GLU A 69 12.18 4.88 -26.64
CA GLU A 69 12.87 6.12 -26.28
C GLU A 69 14.36 6.00 -26.56
N ARG A 70 14.97 4.87 -26.20
CA ARG A 70 16.38 4.61 -26.49
C ARG A 70 16.67 4.57 -27.99
N GLU A 71 15.85 3.86 -28.76
CA GLU A 71 15.96 3.78 -30.21
C GLU A 71 15.81 5.17 -30.85
N ARG A 72 14.90 6.00 -30.34
CA ARG A 72 14.70 7.39 -30.78
C ARG A 72 15.87 8.30 -30.42
N ASP A 73 16.37 8.23 -29.19
CA ASP A 73 17.39 9.14 -28.68
C ASP A 73 18.79 8.81 -29.22
N GLU A 74 19.11 7.53 -29.35
CA GLU A 74 20.42 7.05 -29.85
C GLU A 74 20.44 6.87 -31.38
N LEU A 75 19.28 6.98 -32.05
CA LEU A 75 19.09 6.59 -33.45
C LEU A 75 19.65 5.17 -33.71
N THR A 76 19.16 4.23 -32.93
CA THR A 76 19.50 2.80 -32.98
C THR A 76 18.23 1.98 -33.16
N VAL A 77 18.36 0.76 -33.67
CA VAL A 77 17.29 -0.23 -33.72
C VAL A 77 17.78 -1.48 -33.01
N LEU A 78 17.09 -1.88 -31.95
CA LEU A 78 17.49 -2.96 -31.06
C LEU A 78 16.87 -4.28 -31.55
N ALA A 79 17.71 -5.16 -32.07
CA ALA A 79 17.32 -6.51 -32.47
C ALA A 79 17.28 -7.45 -31.26
N MET A 80 16.12 -8.02 -30.94
CA MET A 80 15.96 -8.96 -29.81
C MET A 80 16.63 -10.31 -30.05
N ASP A 81 16.80 -10.69 -31.31
CA ASP A 81 17.43 -11.94 -31.69
C ASP A 81 18.18 -11.85 -33.04
N ALA A 82 18.90 -12.93 -33.36
CA ALA A 82 19.69 -13.03 -34.59
C ALA A 82 18.85 -13.12 -35.87
N TRP A 83 17.54 -13.37 -35.77
CA TRP A 83 16.63 -13.32 -36.91
C TRP A 83 16.22 -11.87 -37.19
N GLN A 84 15.77 -11.13 -36.18
CA GLN A 84 15.45 -9.70 -36.28
C GLN A 84 16.66 -8.89 -36.73
N HIS A 85 17.86 -9.17 -36.20
CA HIS A 85 19.07 -8.47 -36.64
C HIS A 85 19.33 -8.66 -38.14
N ARG A 86 19.05 -9.85 -38.69
CA ARG A 86 19.22 -10.10 -40.13
C ARG A 86 18.16 -9.37 -40.95
N ASP A 87 16.91 -9.39 -40.48
CA ASP A 87 15.80 -8.67 -41.09
C ASP A 87 16.09 -7.16 -41.15
N TYR A 88 16.55 -6.57 -40.04
CA TYR A 88 16.93 -5.16 -39.98
C TYR A 88 18.14 -4.82 -40.86
N GLU A 89 19.13 -5.72 -40.99
CA GLU A 89 20.25 -5.51 -41.92
C GLU A 89 19.80 -5.49 -43.38
N GLU A 90 18.79 -6.30 -43.73
CA GLU A 90 18.16 -6.26 -45.06
C GLU A 90 17.44 -4.92 -45.27
N SER A 91 16.64 -4.45 -44.30
CA SER A 91 15.95 -3.15 -44.36
C SER A 91 16.92 -1.96 -44.39
N ARG A 92 18.02 -2.02 -43.63
CA ARG A 92 19.13 -1.05 -43.69
C ARG A 92 19.75 -0.99 -45.08
N ALA A 93 20.05 -2.14 -45.68
CA ALA A 93 20.63 -2.19 -47.03
C ALA A 93 19.67 -1.65 -48.11
N VAL A 94 18.35 -1.72 -47.88
CA VAL A 94 17.34 -1.08 -48.74
C VAL A 94 17.35 0.43 -48.53
N LEU A 95 17.27 0.92 -47.28
CA LEU A 95 17.34 2.35 -46.96
C LEU A 95 18.61 3.02 -47.49
N GLU A 96 19.75 2.33 -47.39
CA GLU A 96 21.04 2.80 -47.87
C GLU A 96 21.05 3.00 -49.40
N ARG A 97 20.38 2.11 -50.15
CA ARG A 97 20.36 2.10 -51.62
C ARG A 97 19.25 2.97 -52.22
N GLU A 98 18.07 2.94 -51.62
CA GLU A 98 16.83 3.45 -52.22
C GLU A 98 16.24 4.63 -51.44
N GLY A 99 16.77 4.96 -50.27
CA GLY A 99 16.18 5.96 -49.37
C GLY A 99 14.88 5.45 -48.75
N LEU A 100 14.13 6.37 -48.13
CA LEU A 100 12.89 6.05 -47.43
C LEU A 100 11.81 5.50 -48.39
N ALA A 101 11.80 5.92 -49.66
CA ALA A 101 10.93 5.38 -50.70
C ALA A 101 11.08 3.86 -50.97
N GLY A 102 12.26 3.27 -50.69
CA GLY A 102 12.49 1.82 -50.83
C GLY A 102 11.93 1.00 -49.67
N LEU A 103 11.63 1.65 -48.53
CA LEU A 103 11.13 1.02 -47.31
C LEU A 103 9.60 0.86 -47.37
N ALA A 104 9.11 0.03 -48.28
CA ALA A 104 7.70 -0.35 -48.34
C ALA A 104 7.40 -1.49 -47.33
N GLY A 105 7.20 -1.16 -46.05
CA GLY A 105 6.90 -2.15 -45.01
C GLY A 105 6.74 -1.55 -43.61
N HIS A 106 5.97 -2.22 -42.75
CA HIS A 106 5.79 -1.88 -41.33
C HIS A 106 6.71 -2.75 -40.46
N ASP A 107 8.02 -2.61 -40.59
CA ASP A 107 8.95 -3.20 -39.61
C ASP A 107 9.45 -2.10 -38.64
N THR A 108 10.01 -2.50 -37.51
CA THR A 108 10.48 -1.53 -36.49
C THR A 108 11.60 -0.65 -37.02
N TYR A 109 12.45 -1.17 -37.92
CA TYR A 109 13.55 -0.42 -38.52
C TYR A 109 13.04 0.71 -39.41
N THR A 110 12.06 0.43 -40.27
CA THR A 110 11.41 1.42 -41.12
C THR A 110 10.67 2.47 -40.29
N SER A 111 10.04 2.06 -39.19
CA SER A 111 9.39 2.97 -38.24
C SER A 111 10.37 3.95 -37.60
N THR A 112 11.50 3.48 -37.07
CA THR A 112 12.48 4.35 -36.40
C THR A 112 13.16 5.29 -37.39
N ALA A 113 13.61 4.78 -38.55
CA ALA A 113 14.22 5.61 -39.59
C ALA A 113 13.23 6.65 -40.16
N GLY A 114 12.00 6.21 -40.47
CA GLY A 114 10.95 7.06 -41.00
C GLY A 114 10.54 8.16 -40.02
N THR A 115 10.34 7.82 -38.75
CA THR A 115 10.01 8.78 -37.69
C THR A 115 11.11 9.81 -37.52
N ALA A 116 12.38 9.40 -37.48
CA ALA A 116 13.50 10.33 -37.30
C ALA A 116 13.65 11.31 -38.49
N LEU A 117 13.51 10.83 -39.73
CA LEU A 117 13.53 11.68 -40.93
C LEU A 117 12.31 12.61 -40.99
N LEU A 118 11.15 12.15 -40.51
CA LEU A 118 9.96 12.99 -40.37
C LEU A 118 10.17 14.10 -39.33
N THR A 119 10.71 13.79 -38.16
CA THR A 119 11.04 14.80 -37.14
C THR A 119 12.04 15.83 -37.68
N ALA A 120 13.01 15.41 -38.50
CA ALA A 120 13.91 16.34 -39.18
C ALA A 120 13.18 17.25 -40.16
N ALA A 121 12.18 16.74 -40.89
CA ALA A 121 11.36 17.55 -41.78
C ALA A 121 10.58 18.62 -40.98
N VAL A 122 10.02 18.26 -39.83
CA VAL A 122 9.35 19.19 -38.90
C VAL A 122 10.33 20.22 -38.34
N ALA A 123 11.56 19.82 -37.99
CA ALA A 123 12.60 20.74 -37.51
C ALA A 123 12.98 21.82 -38.55
N LEU A 124 12.86 21.53 -39.85
CA LEU A 124 13.08 22.51 -40.92
C LEU A 124 12.01 23.62 -40.97
N GLU A 125 10.87 23.43 -40.31
CA GLU A 125 9.77 24.40 -40.29
C GLU A 125 9.88 25.39 -39.14
N LYS A 126 10.49 24.94 -38.04
CA LYS A 126 10.69 25.78 -36.87
C LYS A 126 11.84 26.76 -37.12
N PRO A 127 11.69 28.05 -36.75
CA PRO A 127 12.77 29.03 -36.91
C PRO A 127 13.98 28.64 -36.05
N ALA A 128 15.12 28.41 -36.70
CA ALA A 128 16.38 28.13 -36.02
C ALA A 128 17.00 29.44 -35.49
N TYR A 129 17.04 29.59 -34.17
CA TYR A 129 17.66 30.73 -33.50
C TYR A 129 19.13 30.43 -33.18
N GLY A 130 20.05 31.21 -33.75
CA GLY A 130 21.49 31.04 -33.56
C GLY A 130 22.21 30.43 -34.78
N GLU A 131 23.52 30.65 -34.87
CA GLU A 131 24.32 30.20 -36.01
C GLU A 131 24.46 28.67 -36.06
N GLN A 132 24.63 28.02 -34.90
CA GLN A 132 24.75 26.57 -34.79
C GLN A 132 23.47 25.84 -35.23
N HIS A 133 22.30 26.30 -34.78
CA HIS A 133 21.02 25.72 -35.18
C HIS A 133 20.74 25.90 -36.67
N ARG A 134 21.08 27.05 -37.25
CA ARG A 134 20.95 27.26 -38.72
C ARG A 134 21.88 26.37 -39.52
N ALA A 135 23.09 26.14 -39.04
CA ALA A 135 24.02 25.21 -39.67
C ALA A 135 23.46 23.77 -39.64
N LEU A 136 22.94 23.32 -38.50
CA LEU A 136 22.30 22.02 -38.37
C LEU A 136 21.04 21.92 -39.26
N GLN A 137 20.22 22.95 -39.32
CA GLN A 137 19.04 23.00 -40.19
C GLN A 137 19.40 22.85 -41.68
N LEU A 138 20.52 23.44 -42.12
CA LEU A 138 21.02 23.26 -43.50
C LEU A 138 21.50 21.81 -43.75
N GLN A 139 22.17 21.21 -42.77
CA GLN A 139 22.60 19.82 -42.85
C GLN A 139 21.40 18.86 -42.91
N LEU A 140 20.38 19.08 -42.08
CA LEU A 140 19.14 18.30 -42.10
C LEU A 140 18.43 18.40 -43.46
N ARG A 141 18.39 19.58 -44.08
CA ARG A 141 17.85 19.74 -45.44
C ARG A 141 18.63 18.91 -46.45
N THR A 142 19.94 18.98 -46.41
CA THR A 142 20.83 18.21 -47.31
C THR A 142 20.62 16.70 -47.11
N LEU A 143 20.44 16.27 -45.87
CA LEU A 143 20.14 14.89 -45.51
C LEU A 143 18.81 14.44 -46.14
N LEU A 144 17.73 15.23 -45.95
CA LEU A 144 16.40 14.89 -46.47
C LEU A 144 16.36 14.86 -48.00
N GLU A 145 17.02 15.79 -48.69
CA GLU A 145 17.13 15.77 -50.15
C GLU A 145 17.77 14.48 -50.67
N ARG A 146 18.71 13.91 -49.91
CA ARG A 146 19.38 12.64 -50.26
C ARG A 146 18.56 11.41 -49.87
N ARG A 147 17.97 11.40 -48.68
CA ARG A 147 17.43 10.18 -48.05
C ARG A 147 15.92 10.05 -48.12
N ALA A 148 15.19 11.15 -48.21
CA ALA A 148 13.74 11.15 -48.19
C ALA A 148 13.19 12.37 -48.96
N PRO A 149 13.52 12.53 -50.26
CA PRO A 149 13.06 13.66 -51.06
C PRO A 149 11.53 13.75 -51.11
N GLU A 150 10.82 12.62 -51.04
CA GLU A 150 9.37 12.54 -50.95
C GLU A 150 8.81 13.27 -49.71
N LEU A 151 9.50 13.28 -48.57
CA LEU A 151 9.06 14.04 -47.40
C LEU A 151 9.08 15.55 -47.68
N LEU A 152 10.02 16.01 -48.51
CA LEU A 152 10.10 17.41 -48.93
C LEU A 152 9.02 17.75 -49.98
N GLU A 153 8.59 16.80 -50.80
CA GLU A 153 7.52 16.99 -51.79
C GLU A 153 6.12 16.92 -51.16
N VAL A 154 5.84 15.91 -50.32
CA VAL A 154 4.57 15.81 -49.56
C VAL A 154 4.39 17.05 -48.69
N ARG A 155 5.47 17.58 -48.11
CA ARG A 155 5.46 18.87 -47.43
C ARG A 155 4.99 20.02 -48.33
N LYS A 156 5.51 20.14 -49.55
CA LYS A 156 5.08 21.22 -50.47
C LYS A 156 3.60 21.09 -50.78
N GLU A 157 3.13 19.88 -51.05
CA GLU A 157 1.73 19.59 -51.37
C GLU A 157 0.80 19.89 -50.20
N ALA A 158 1.15 19.46 -48.99
CA ALA A 158 0.37 19.72 -47.80
C ALA A 158 0.36 21.21 -47.43
N TYR A 159 1.48 21.94 -47.60
CA TYR A 159 1.55 23.39 -47.37
C TYR A 159 0.65 24.16 -48.34
N HIS A 160 0.58 23.70 -49.59
CA HIS A 160 -0.33 24.26 -50.58
C HIS A 160 -1.80 23.94 -50.27
N ALA A 161 -2.13 22.73 -49.82
CA ALA A 161 -3.50 22.35 -49.46
C ALA A 161 -4.04 23.10 -48.23
N ALA A 162 -3.22 23.26 -47.18
CA ALA A 162 -3.62 23.95 -45.96
C ALA A 162 -3.85 25.46 -46.16
N ASP A 163 -3.09 26.10 -47.04
CA ASP A 163 -3.26 27.52 -47.41
C ASP A 163 -4.51 27.75 -48.27
N GLU A 164 -4.94 26.75 -49.06
CA GLU A 164 -6.15 26.81 -49.89
C GLU A 164 -7.45 26.61 -49.09
N ASP A 165 -7.50 25.65 -48.16
CA ASP A 165 -8.74 25.33 -47.44
C ASP A 165 -9.02 26.27 -46.24
N TYR A 166 -8.00 26.83 -45.60
CA TYR A 166 -8.17 27.77 -44.47
C TYR A 166 -7.13 28.90 -44.47
N PRO A 167 -7.32 29.95 -45.30
CA PRO A 167 -6.42 31.10 -45.31
C PRO A 167 -6.45 31.84 -43.96
N GLY A 168 -5.38 31.68 -43.17
CA GLY A 168 -5.16 32.41 -41.92
C GLY A 168 -5.34 31.64 -40.61
N SER A 169 -5.67 30.33 -40.64
CA SER A 169 -5.52 29.48 -39.45
C SER A 169 -4.11 28.90 -39.39
N GLU A 170 -3.49 28.89 -38.21
CA GLU A 170 -2.28 28.08 -38.02
C GLU A 170 -2.62 26.61 -38.35
N PRO A 171 -1.86 25.95 -39.25
CA PRO A 171 -2.12 24.58 -39.67
C PRO A 171 -1.77 23.64 -38.52
N TYR A 172 -2.69 23.49 -37.56
CA TYR A 172 -2.36 22.87 -36.28
C TYR A 172 -2.91 21.45 -36.11
N TYR A 173 -3.74 20.91 -37.03
CA TYR A 173 -4.45 19.65 -36.74
C TYR A 173 -4.53 18.55 -37.80
N ASP A 174 -4.15 18.74 -39.07
CA ASP A 174 -4.44 17.73 -40.13
C ASP A 174 -3.19 17.14 -40.84
N TYR A 175 -1.98 17.58 -40.46
CA TYR A 175 -0.74 17.05 -41.06
C TYR A 175 -0.36 15.68 -40.50
N ASP A 176 -0.44 15.52 -39.18
CA ASP A 176 -0.02 14.30 -38.50
C ASP A 176 -0.90 13.10 -38.89
N GLU A 177 -2.20 13.31 -39.15
CA GLU A 177 -3.15 12.26 -39.53
C GLU A 177 -2.94 11.79 -40.98
N ALA A 178 -2.79 12.70 -41.95
CA ALA A 178 -2.52 12.35 -43.34
C ALA A 178 -1.15 11.65 -43.54
N PHE A 179 -0.14 12.05 -42.77
CA PHE A 179 1.20 11.45 -42.80
C PHE A 179 1.24 10.08 -42.12
N SER A 180 0.62 9.95 -40.94
CA SER A 180 0.49 8.68 -40.23
C SER A 180 -0.35 7.66 -41.02
N LEU A 181 -1.38 8.11 -41.75
CA LEU A 181 -2.19 7.25 -42.63
C LEU A 181 -1.44 6.81 -43.91
N SER A 182 -0.57 7.66 -44.46
CA SER A 182 0.14 7.36 -45.71
C SER A 182 1.34 6.44 -45.52
N TYR A 183 2.01 6.52 -44.37
CA TYR A 183 3.22 5.74 -44.09
C TYR A 183 3.13 4.81 -42.86
N GLY A 184 2.03 4.83 -42.11
CA GLY A 184 1.79 3.94 -40.97
C GLY A 184 2.55 4.30 -39.69
N PHE A 185 3.18 5.47 -39.62
CA PHE A 185 3.96 5.91 -38.45
C PHE A 185 3.07 6.60 -37.41
N TYR A 186 3.10 6.13 -36.16
CA TYR A 186 2.44 6.82 -35.05
C TYR A 186 3.30 8.02 -34.64
N VAL A 187 3.00 9.19 -35.19
CA VAL A 187 3.57 10.45 -34.71
C VAL A 187 2.84 10.76 -33.41
N GLY A 188 3.28 10.15 -32.29
CA GLY A 188 3.06 10.81 -31.01
C GLY A 188 3.65 12.21 -31.18
N HIS A 189 2.90 13.26 -30.83
CA HIS A 189 3.26 14.67 -31.08
C HIS A 189 4.66 15.01 -30.55
N ASP A 190 5.71 14.65 -31.29
CA ASP A 190 7.09 14.94 -30.96
C ASP A 190 7.30 16.38 -31.43
N TYR A 191 6.87 17.30 -30.58
CA TYR A 191 7.14 18.72 -30.71
C TYR A 191 8.65 18.92 -30.75
N PHE A 192 9.21 19.06 -31.95
CA PHE A 192 10.59 19.48 -32.09
C PHE A 192 10.69 20.96 -31.73
N GLU A 193 11.49 21.28 -30.72
CA GLU A 193 11.83 22.64 -30.34
C GLU A 193 13.34 22.87 -30.39
N TRP A 194 13.78 23.92 -31.09
CA TRP A 194 15.19 24.34 -31.11
C TRP A 194 15.73 24.77 -29.74
N THR A 195 14.84 24.97 -28.77
CA THR A 195 15.17 25.30 -27.37
C THR A 195 15.41 24.08 -26.50
N ASP A 196 14.99 22.89 -26.92
CA ASP A 196 15.24 21.64 -26.22
C ASP A 196 16.62 21.08 -26.64
N PRO A 197 17.62 21.05 -25.74
CA PRO A 197 18.94 20.52 -26.05
C PRO A 197 18.91 19.04 -26.43
N GLU A 198 17.97 18.24 -25.92
CA GLU A 198 17.85 16.82 -26.26
C GLU A 198 17.36 16.64 -27.69
N ALA A 199 16.32 17.38 -28.10
CA ALA A 199 15.87 17.41 -29.48
C ALA A 199 16.98 17.83 -30.46
N VAL A 200 17.76 18.85 -30.11
CA VAL A 200 18.90 19.29 -30.95
C VAL A 200 19.98 18.21 -31.03
N ALA A 201 20.30 17.54 -29.93
CA ALA A 201 21.28 16.43 -29.91
C ALA A 201 20.81 15.24 -30.76
N ARG A 202 19.51 14.91 -30.74
CA ARG A 202 18.91 13.90 -31.64
C ARG A 202 19.11 14.26 -33.11
N MET A 203 18.86 15.53 -33.49
CA MET A 203 19.06 15.98 -34.86
C MET A 203 20.53 15.97 -35.29
N GLN A 204 21.46 16.27 -34.38
CA GLN A 204 22.89 16.14 -34.64
C GLN A 204 23.26 14.68 -34.91
N THR A 205 22.81 13.77 -34.04
CA THR A 205 23.02 12.32 -34.21
C THR A 205 22.47 11.82 -35.54
N LEU A 206 21.29 12.32 -35.95
CA LEU A 206 20.69 11.99 -37.23
C LEU A 206 21.53 12.43 -38.43
N VAL A 207 22.09 13.63 -38.39
CA VAL A 207 23.01 14.12 -39.44
C VAL A 207 24.32 13.32 -39.43
N GLU A 208 24.88 13.07 -38.26
CA GLU A 208 26.15 12.33 -38.10
C GLU A 208 26.05 10.89 -38.63
N ARG A 209 24.90 10.25 -38.46
CA ARG A 209 24.60 8.89 -38.94
C ARG A 209 23.97 8.83 -40.34
N ASP A 210 23.92 9.96 -41.05
CA ASP A 210 23.32 10.05 -42.40
C ASP A 210 21.89 9.48 -42.49
N GLY A 211 21.08 9.70 -41.45
CA GLY A 211 19.69 9.24 -41.44
C GLY A 211 19.50 7.73 -41.33
N ILE A 212 20.57 6.97 -41.10
CA ILE A 212 20.55 5.50 -41.05
C ILE A 212 20.71 5.04 -39.60
N PRO A 213 19.69 4.43 -38.99
CA PRO A 213 19.82 3.85 -37.67
C PRO A 213 20.85 2.73 -37.63
N GLU A 214 21.65 2.70 -36.57
CA GLU A 214 22.54 1.58 -36.27
C GLU A 214 21.74 0.40 -35.75
N ILE A 215 22.12 -0.82 -36.11
CA ILE A 215 21.47 -2.03 -35.64
C ILE A 215 22.34 -2.62 -34.55
N GLU A 216 21.78 -2.80 -33.36
CA GLU A 216 22.46 -3.43 -32.24
C GLU A 216 21.69 -4.67 -31.80
N VAL A 217 22.40 -5.76 -31.49
CA VAL A 217 21.77 -6.88 -30.79
C VAL A 217 21.49 -6.44 -29.36
N TYR A 218 20.23 -6.52 -28.96
CA TYR A 218 19.82 -6.15 -27.63
C TYR A 218 20.55 -6.99 -26.58
N SER A 219 21.16 -6.30 -25.63
CA SER A 219 21.66 -6.87 -24.40
C SER A 219 21.24 -5.98 -23.26
N SER A 220 20.90 -6.58 -22.12
CA SER A 220 20.50 -5.79 -20.95
C SER A 220 21.58 -4.76 -20.61
N PRO A 221 21.21 -3.48 -20.44
CA PRO A 221 22.15 -2.43 -20.03
C PRO A 221 22.56 -2.58 -18.56
N LEU A 222 21.92 -3.49 -17.80
CA LEU A 222 22.10 -3.62 -16.37
C LEU A 222 23.36 -4.42 -16.00
N GLY A 223 24.17 -3.84 -15.12
CA GLY A 223 25.28 -4.51 -14.48
C GLY A 223 24.89 -5.44 -13.30
N LEU A 224 25.91 -6.06 -12.70
CA LEU A 224 25.75 -6.93 -11.52
C LEU A 224 25.10 -6.22 -10.33
N GLU A 225 25.34 -4.91 -10.17
CA GLU A 225 24.75 -4.10 -9.09
C GLU A 225 23.22 -4.12 -9.15
N HIS A 226 22.64 -3.82 -10.31
CA HIS A 226 21.20 -3.88 -10.53
C HIS A 226 20.64 -5.30 -10.40
N ALA A 227 21.41 -6.32 -10.81
CA ALA A 227 21.02 -7.71 -10.61
C ALA A 227 20.89 -8.07 -9.13
N LEU A 228 21.83 -7.60 -8.30
CA LEU A 228 21.74 -7.72 -6.85
C LEU A 228 20.62 -6.86 -6.28
N GLY A 229 20.37 -5.68 -6.84
CA GLY A 229 19.25 -4.79 -6.51
C GLY A 229 17.89 -5.48 -6.69
N ILE A 230 17.62 -6.00 -7.89
CA ILE A 230 16.38 -6.72 -8.22
C ILE A 230 16.23 -7.99 -7.36
N ALA A 231 17.32 -8.76 -7.17
CA ALA A 231 17.28 -9.91 -6.27
C ALA A 231 16.97 -9.50 -4.81
N GLY A 232 17.56 -8.40 -4.35
CA GLY A 232 17.30 -7.80 -3.05
C GLY A 232 15.84 -7.34 -2.90
N MET A 233 15.29 -6.71 -3.93
CA MET A 233 13.88 -6.32 -4.02
C MET A 233 12.97 -7.54 -3.87
N LEU A 234 13.17 -8.58 -4.68
CA LEU A 234 12.40 -9.84 -4.57
C LEU A 234 12.54 -10.49 -3.18
N ALA A 235 13.74 -10.45 -2.58
CA ALA A 235 13.94 -10.94 -1.21
C ALA A 235 13.16 -10.11 -0.17
N GLY A 236 13.11 -8.79 -0.33
CA GLY A 236 12.30 -7.89 0.49
C GLY A 236 10.81 -8.24 0.43
N PHE A 237 10.29 -8.55 -0.75
CA PHE A 237 8.92 -9.01 -0.94
C PHE A 237 8.64 -10.33 -0.21
N VAL A 238 9.57 -11.30 -0.33
CA VAL A 238 9.47 -12.58 0.40
C VAL A 238 9.52 -12.36 1.92
N LEU A 239 10.36 -11.45 2.40
CA LEU A 239 10.43 -11.08 3.82
C LEU A 239 9.09 -10.52 4.33
N MET A 240 8.44 -9.64 3.56
CA MET A 240 7.10 -9.14 3.87
C MET A 240 6.10 -10.29 3.98
N ALA A 241 6.02 -11.16 2.98
CA ALA A 241 5.08 -12.28 2.97
C ALA A 241 5.32 -13.24 4.15
N VAL A 242 6.57 -13.57 4.45
CA VAL A 242 6.90 -14.48 5.56
C VAL A 242 6.57 -13.84 6.92
N GLY A 243 6.94 -12.57 7.12
CA GLY A 243 6.75 -11.88 8.40
C GLY A 243 5.30 -11.55 8.72
N THR A 244 4.49 -11.24 7.71
CA THR A 244 3.16 -10.65 7.89
C THR A 244 2.01 -11.58 7.55
N VAL A 245 2.29 -12.66 6.79
CA VAL A 245 1.29 -13.68 6.42
C VAL A 245 1.65 -15.02 7.03
N LEU A 246 2.80 -15.60 6.68
CA LEU A 246 3.15 -16.97 7.09
C LEU A 246 3.31 -17.11 8.60
N ALA A 247 4.14 -16.28 9.23
CA ALA A 247 4.39 -16.37 10.68
C ALA A 247 3.12 -16.18 11.52
N PRO A 248 2.27 -15.16 11.29
CA PRO A 248 1.00 -15.02 11.99
C PRO A 248 0.06 -16.20 11.83
N ILE A 249 -0.08 -16.76 10.62
CA ILE A 249 -0.94 -17.93 10.37
C ILE A 249 -0.44 -19.14 11.14
N LEU A 250 0.86 -19.44 11.08
CA LEU A 250 1.42 -20.60 11.79
C LEU A 250 1.24 -20.46 13.31
N VAL A 251 1.42 -19.26 13.87
CA VAL A 251 1.19 -19.00 15.30
C VAL A 251 -0.28 -19.16 15.66
N ALA A 252 -1.20 -18.65 14.86
CA ALA A 252 -2.63 -18.78 15.13
C ALA A 252 -3.11 -20.23 15.05
N VAL A 253 -2.65 -20.99 14.05
CA VAL A 253 -2.99 -22.42 13.90
C VAL A 253 -2.47 -23.21 15.09
N GLN A 254 -1.23 -22.96 15.51
CA GLN A 254 -0.68 -23.62 16.70
C GLN A 254 -1.47 -23.25 17.96
N GLN A 255 -1.78 -21.97 18.19
CA GLN A 255 -2.57 -21.55 19.34
C GLN A 255 -3.97 -22.18 19.32
N ALA A 256 -4.62 -22.21 18.15
CA ALA A 256 -5.92 -22.83 17.98
C ALA A 256 -5.88 -24.33 18.25
N GLN A 257 -4.81 -25.02 17.82
CA GLN A 257 -4.60 -26.43 18.10
C GLN A 257 -4.48 -26.68 19.60
N GLU A 258 -3.62 -25.93 20.28
CA GLU A 258 -3.40 -26.11 21.73
C GLU A 258 -4.67 -25.81 22.54
N ARG A 259 -5.51 -24.88 22.05
CA ARG A 259 -6.81 -24.58 22.67
C ARG A 259 -7.87 -25.65 22.36
N ASN A 260 -7.90 -26.17 21.14
CA ASN A 260 -8.86 -27.17 20.70
C ASN A 260 -8.61 -28.54 21.35
N GLU A 261 -7.35 -28.94 21.46
CA GLU A 261 -6.91 -30.19 22.10
C GLU A 261 -6.85 -30.09 23.63
N ASN A 262 -7.14 -28.91 24.20
CA ASN A 262 -7.07 -28.60 25.63
C ASN A 262 -5.68 -28.88 26.27
N THR A 263 -4.61 -28.81 25.46
CA THR A 263 -3.23 -29.02 25.91
C THR A 263 -2.64 -27.78 26.61
N LEU A 264 -3.32 -26.63 26.52
CA LEU A 264 -2.95 -25.43 27.30
C LEU A 264 -3.09 -25.64 28.82
N MET A 265 -4.05 -26.43 29.29
CA MET A 265 -4.29 -26.60 30.73
C MET A 265 -3.10 -27.27 31.44
N PRO A 266 -2.52 -28.38 30.93
CA PRO A 266 -1.25 -28.90 31.45
C PRO A 266 -0.09 -27.89 31.38
N LEU A 267 -0.01 -27.09 30.31
CA LEU A 267 1.06 -26.11 30.15
C LEU A 267 0.97 -24.98 31.19
N THR A 268 -0.23 -24.56 31.58
CA THR A 268 -0.43 -23.59 32.67
C THR A 268 -0.07 -24.12 34.05
N ALA A 269 0.09 -25.45 34.21
CA ALA A 269 0.57 -26.07 35.45
C ALA A 269 2.12 -26.14 35.54
N THR A 270 2.83 -25.67 34.52
CA THR A 270 4.30 -25.57 34.55
C THR A 270 4.77 -24.35 35.36
N ALA A 271 6.07 -24.25 35.62
CA ALA A 271 6.67 -23.10 36.31
C ALA A 271 6.71 -21.81 35.45
N LEU A 272 6.23 -21.85 34.20
CA LEU A 272 6.25 -20.70 33.29
C LEU A 272 5.16 -19.70 33.67
N ASN A 273 5.52 -18.41 33.66
CA ASN A 273 4.50 -17.39 33.81
C ASN A 273 3.63 -17.30 32.53
N PRO A 274 2.40 -16.78 32.61
CA PRO A 274 1.49 -16.74 31.44
C PRO A 274 2.04 -15.96 30.23
N ARG A 275 2.91 -14.98 30.48
CA ARG A 275 3.56 -14.19 29.42
C ARG A 275 4.64 -14.99 28.70
N GLU A 276 5.46 -15.72 29.44
CA GLU A 276 6.44 -16.68 28.92
C GLU A 276 5.76 -17.78 28.14
N LEU A 277 4.59 -18.25 28.59
CA LEU A 277 3.84 -19.25 27.84
C LEU A 277 3.31 -18.68 26.52
N ALA A 278 2.76 -17.45 26.50
CA ALA A 278 2.34 -16.79 25.27
C ALA A 278 3.51 -16.70 24.27
N LEU A 279 4.66 -16.18 24.72
CA LEU A 279 5.85 -16.02 23.89
C LEU A 279 6.43 -17.37 23.45
N GLY A 280 6.46 -18.36 24.33
CA GLY A 280 6.91 -19.72 24.03
C GLY A 280 6.06 -20.38 22.95
N LEU A 281 4.73 -20.27 23.04
CA LEU A 281 3.80 -20.79 22.04
C LEU A 281 4.02 -20.16 20.66
N SER A 282 4.35 -18.86 20.60
CA SER A 282 4.73 -18.20 19.33
C SER A 282 6.14 -18.55 18.85
N ALA A 283 7.07 -18.89 19.75
CA ALA A 283 8.47 -19.09 19.41
C ALA A 283 8.71 -20.27 18.46
N GLY A 284 7.94 -21.36 18.59
CA GLY A 284 8.05 -22.52 17.72
C GLY A 284 7.79 -22.18 16.23
N PRO A 285 6.63 -21.62 15.88
CA PRO A 285 6.32 -21.16 14.52
C PRO A 285 7.26 -20.05 14.03
N ILE A 286 7.60 -19.09 14.90
CA ILE A 286 8.55 -18.02 14.55
C ILE A 286 9.92 -18.62 14.20
N ALA A 287 10.40 -19.65 14.91
CA ALA A 287 11.65 -20.32 14.56
C ALA A 287 11.59 -20.99 13.17
N VAL A 288 10.44 -21.51 12.76
CA VAL A 288 10.24 -22.03 11.40
C VAL A 288 10.29 -20.88 10.39
N ALA A 289 9.60 -19.77 10.64
CA ALA A 289 9.65 -18.59 9.77
C ALA A 289 11.08 -18.02 9.65
N LEU A 290 11.83 -17.98 10.75
CA LEU A 290 13.22 -17.49 10.78
C LEU A 290 14.16 -18.30 9.88
N ILE A 291 13.90 -19.59 9.66
CA ILE A 291 14.68 -20.40 8.71
C ILE A 291 14.57 -19.84 7.29
N PHE A 292 13.42 -19.26 6.92
CA PHE A 292 13.21 -18.61 5.62
C PHE A 292 13.65 -17.14 5.63
N VAL A 293 13.44 -16.42 6.74
CA VAL A 293 13.81 -15.00 6.86
C VAL A 293 15.32 -14.79 6.77
N VAL A 294 16.13 -15.60 7.45
CA VAL A 294 17.58 -15.33 7.59
C VAL A 294 18.31 -15.29 6.23
N PRO A 295 18.15 -16.28 5.33
CA PRO A 295 18.80 -16.21 4.01
C PRO A 295 18.28 -15.07 3.14
N GLN A 296 16.97 -14.80 3.19
CA GLN A 296 16.35 -13.69 2.45
C GLN A 296 16.83 -12.33 2.94
N LEU A 297 17.03 -12.17 4.25
CA LEU A 297 17.64 -10.98 4.85
C LEU A 297 19.07 -10.77 4.34
N GLY A 298 19.81 -11.85 4.12
CA GLY A 298 21.14 -11.79 3.50
C GLY A 298 21.09 -11.26 2.06
N VAL A 299 20.19 -11.78 1.23
CA VAL A 299 20.01 -11.31 -0.17
C VAL A 299 19.53 -9.85 -0.20
N PHE A 300 18.51 -9.52 0.61
CA PHE A 300 17.99 -8.17 0.76
C PHE A 300 19.08 -7.18 1.17
N GLY A 301 19.87 -7.51 2.20
CA GLY A 301 20.95 -6.66 2.69
C GLY A 301 22.08 -6.47 1.67
N LEU A 302 22.43 -7.52 0.91
CA LEU A 302 23.41 -7.40 -0.17
C LEU A 302 22.91 -6.52 -1.32
N GLY A 303 21.65 -6.67 -1.73
CA GLY A 303 21.04 -5.81 -2.76
C GLY A 303 20.96 -4.35 -2.30
N ALA A 304 20.54 -4.10 -1.07
CA ALA A 304 20.49 -2.75 -0.51
C ALA A 304 21.88 -2.11 -0.38
N LEU A 305 22.92 -2.90 -0.07
CA LEU A 305 24.29 -2.42 -0.03
C LEU A 305 24.83 -2.13 -1.44
N ALA A 306 24.52 -2.99 -2.41
CA ALA A 306 24.91 -2.80 -3.81
C ALA A 306 24.36 -1.49 -4.37
N MET A 307 23.06 -1.22 -4.15
CA MET A 307 22.37 -0.02 -4.65
C MET A 307 22.55 1.24 -3.77
N GLY A 308 23.32 1.16 -2.67
CA GLY A 308 23.49 2.29 -1.75
C GLY A 308 22.28 2.65 -0.87
N TYR A 309 21.25 1.80 -0.79
CA TYR A 309 19.98 2.04 -0.08
C TYR A 309 19.94 1.47 1.35
N VAL A 310 21.06 1.46 2.06
CA VAL A 310 21.16 0.84 3.39
C VAL A 310 20.22 1.48 4.42
N VAL A 311 20.09 2.81 4.43
CA VAL A 311 19.25 3.51 5.42
C VAL A 311 17.76 3.25 5.20
N PRO A 312 17.19 3.42 3.98
CA PRO A 312 15.82 3.01 3.69
C PRO A 312 15.56 1.54 4.01
N ALA A 313 16.50 0.65 3.65
CA ALA A 313 16.40 -0.78 3.93
C ALA A 313 16.31 -1.09 5.44
N LEU A 314 17.07 -0.40 6.28
CA LEU A 314 16.95 -0.51 7.74
C LEU A 314 15.61 0.02 8.25
N GLY A 315 15.11 1.12 7.68
CA GLY A 315 13.78 1.66 7.95
C GLY A 315 12.68 0.64 7.65
N PHE A 316 12.71 0.06 6.45
CA PHE A 316 11.82 -1.02 6.02
C PHE A 316 11.86 -2.20 7.00
N LEU A 317 13.05 -2.68 7.39
CA LEU A 317 13.18 -3.78 8.35
C LEU A 317 12.61 -3.42 9.73
N GLY A 318 12.71 -2.17 10.16
CA GLY A 318 12.09 -1.66 11.38
C GLY A 318 10.56 -1.73 11.32
N VAL A 319 9.96 -1.24 10.24
CA VAL A 319 8.50 -1.30 10.02
C VAL A 319 8.03 -2.74 9.90
N LEU A 320 8.71 -3.55 9.10
CA LEU A 320 8.42 -4.98 8.93
C LEU A 320 8.44 -5.71 10.28
N THR A 321 9.43 -5.41 11.13
CA THR A 321 9.53 -6.02 12.46
C THR A 321 8.34 -5.61 13.34
N GLY A 322 8.02 -4.32 13.40
CA GLY A 322 6.87 -3.82 14.18
C GLY A 322 5.55 -4.47 13.74
N ALA A 323 5.28 -4.46 12.44
CA ALA A 323 4.10 -5.06 11.83
C ALA A 323 4.04 -6.58 12.08
N SER A 324 5.15 -7.30 11.84
CA SER A 324 5.22 -8.75 12.03
C SER A 324 4.94 -9.16 13.48
N VAL A 325 5.47 -8.42 14.46
CA VAL A 325 5.23 -8.68 15.89
C VAL A 325 3.76 -8.46 16.24
N LEU A 326 3.16 -7.34 15.80
CA LEU A 326 1.74 -7.08 16.00
C LEU A 326 0.86 -8.16 15.39
N LEU A 327 1.05 -8.46 14.11
CA LEU A 327 0.24 -9.44 13.38
C LEU A 327 0.39 -10.83 13.97
N THR A 328 1.60 -11.22 14.38
CA THR A 328 1.85 -12.53 14.99
C THR A 328 1.12 -12.69 16.32
N LEU A 329 1.22 -11.70 17.21
CA LEU A 329 0.53 -11.73 18.51
C LEU A 329 -0.98 -11.56 18.34
N GLY A 330 -1.42 -10.73 17.39
CA GLY A 330 -2.83 -10.56 17.05
C GLY A 330 -3.45 -11.85 16.55
N ALA A 331 -2.76 -12.54 15.62
CA ALA A 331 -3.18 -13.84 15.11
C ALA A 331 -3.17 -14.91 16.21
N GLN A 332 -2.20 -14.87 17.14
CA GLN A 332 -2.23 -15.72 18.34
C GLN A 332 -3.50 -15.48 19.16
N LEU A 333 -3.86 -14.23 19.42
CA LEU A 333 -5.08 -13.90 20.16
C LEU A 333 -6.34 -14.39 19.45
N VAL A 334 -6.41 -14.26 18.11
CA VAL A 334 -7.50 -14.83 17.31
C VAL A 334 -7.55 -16.36 17.43
N GLY A 335 -6.40 -17.03 17.35
CA GLY A 335 -6.27 -18.47 17.54
C GLY A 335 -6.80 -18.92 18.91
N ASP A 336 -6.49 -18.19 19.97
CA ASP A 336 -7.00 -18.46 21.33
C ASP A 336 -8.53 -18.29 21.43
N LEU A 337 -9.07 -17.21 20.84
CA LEU A 337 -10.49 -16.90 20.88
C LEU A 337 -11.32 -17.91 20.08
N VAL A 338 -10.85 -18.29 18.90
CA VAL A 338 -11.60 -19.09 17.94
C VAL A 338 -11.34 -20.59 18.10
N GLY A 339 -10.16 -20.99 18.59
CA GLY A 339 -9.74 -22.40 18.74
C GLY A 339 -10.65 -23.23 19.65
N THR A 340 -11.39 -22.59 20.56
CA THR A 340 -12.41 -23.25 21.39
C THR A 340 -13.63 -23.76 20.59
N LYS A 341 -13.89 -23.17 19.41
CA LYS A 341 -15.12 -23.42 18.63
C LYS A 341 -14.83 -23.99 17.24
N ARG A 342 -13.62 -23.81 16.72
CA ARG A 342 -13.25 -24.20 15.36
C ARG A 342 -11.97 -25.00 15.38
N THR A 343 -11.87 -25.94 14.45
CA THR A 343 -10.65 -26.71 14.22
C THR A 343 -9.53 -25.81 13.70
N PRO A 344 -8.24 -26.13 14.00
CA PRO A 344 -7.10 -25.31 13.59
C PRO A 344 -7.03 -25.03 12.08
N GLY A 345 -7.42 -26.00 11.25
CA GLY A 345 -7.46 -25.83 9.79
C GLY A 345 -8.41 -24.73 9.32
N ILE A 346 -9.60 -24.61 9.93
CA ILE A 346 -10.58 -23.55 9.61
C ILE A 346 -10.02 -22.18 10.02
N VAL A 347 -9.36 -22.11 11.18
CA VAL A 347 -8.71 -20.87 11.65
C VAL A 347 -7.60 -20.45 10.68
N GLY A 348 -6.77 -21.40 10.25
CA GLY A 348 -5.70 -21.15 9.28
C GLY A 348 -6.21 -20.63 7.94
N ILE A 349 -7.23 -21.28 7.36
CA ILE A 349 -7.82 -20.85 6.08
C ILE A 349 -8.45 -19.46 6.20
N ALA A 350 -9.23 -19.20 7.26
CA ALA A 350 -9.88 -17.91 7.45
C ALA A 350 -8.86 -16.77 7.63
N LEU A 351 -7.78 -17.01 8.40
CA LEU A 351 -6.71 -16.04 8.57
C LEU A 351 -5.88 -15.85 7.30
N MET A 352 -5.70 -16.89 6.49
CA MET A 352 -5.03 -16.77 5.21
C MET A 352 -5.81 -15.86 4.26
N VAL A 353 -7.13 -16.06 4.12
CA VAL A 353 -7.99 -15.20 3.31
C VAL A 353 -7.94 -13.75 3.80
N LEU A 354 -8.06 -13.55 5.11
CA LEU A 354 -8.00 -12.21 5.71
C LEU A 354 -6.63 -11.57 5.49
N ALA A 355 -5.54 -12.28 5.77
CA ALA A 355 -4.17 -11.77 5.63
C ALA A 355 -3.89 -11.37 4.18
N VAL A 356 -4.23 -12.23 3.21
CA VAL A 356 -4.08 -11.92 1.78
C VAL A 356 -4.90 -10.69 1.40
N ALA A 357 -6.19 -10.62 1.79
CA ALA A 357 -7.02 -9.46 1.48
C ALA A 357 -6.47 -8.16 2.09
N THR A 358 -6.04 -8.20 3.35
CA THR A 358 -5.45 -7.03 4.02
C THR A 358 -4.08 -6.64 3.45
N TRP A 359 -3.32 -7.62 2.99
CA TRP A 359 -2.01 -7.41 2.38
C TRP A 359 -2.17 -6.79 0.99
N SER A 360 -3.06 -7.34 0.15
CA SER A 360 -3.39 -6.77 -1.16
C SER A 360 -3.95 -5.34 -1.05
N PHE A 361 -4.92 -5.12 -0.16
CA PHE A 361 -5.47 -3.78 0.07
C PHE A 361 -4.41 -2.79 0.56
N GLY A 362 -3.55 -3.22 1.50
CA GLY A 362 -2.44 -2.40 1.97
C GLY A 362 -1.38 -2.14 0.90
N ALA A 363 -1.13 -3.11 0.02
CA ALA A 363 -0.19 -2.95 -1.09
C ALA A 363 -0.70 -1.93 -2.11
N THR A 364 -1.98 -2.01 -2.50
CA THR A 364 -2.62 -1.02 -3.37
C THR A 364 -2.54 0.38 -2.78
N LEU A 365 -2.93 0.55 -1.51
CA LEU A 365 -2.83 1.86 -0.85
C LEU A 365 -1.38 2.35 -0.73
N GLY A 366 -0.42 1.44 -0.55
CA GLY A 366 1.01 1.79 -0.50
C GLY A 366 1.56 2.24 -1.85
N LEU A 367 1.08 1.65 -2.95
CA LEU A 367 1.40 2.06 -4.33
C LEU A 367 0.79 3.43 -4.65
N GLU A 368 -0.51 3.61 -4.38
CA GLU A 368 -1.17 4.90 -4.59
C GLU A 368 -0.52 6.00 -3.75
N ALA A 369 -0.17 5.70 -2.49
CA ALA A 369 0.52 6.64 -1.60
C ALA A 369 1.93 7.00 -2.06
N TYR A 370 2.58 6.12 -2.82
CA TYR A 370 3.88 6.37 -3.43
C TYR A 370 3.74 7.26 -4.67
N GLU A 371 2.70 7.05 -5.48
CA GLU A 371 2.52 7.72 -6.78
C GLU A 371 1.91 9.13 -6.67
N TYR A 372 0.91 9.34 -5.80
CA TYR A 372 0.13 10.59 -5.75
C TYR A 372 0.58 11.59 -4.65
N ASP A 373 1.82 11.44 -4.16
CA ASP A 373 2.71 12.26 -3.31
C ASP A 373 2.16 13.11 -2.13
N ARG A 374 0.85 13.30 -1.87
CA ARG A 374 0.37 14.10 -0.71
C ARG A 374 -0.91 13.64 -0.02
N ASP A 375 -1.96 13.33 -0.76
CA ASP A 375 -3.29 13.25 -0.16
C ASP A 375 -3.52 11.97 0.66
N ILE A 376 -2.77 10.91 0.34
CA ILE A 376 -2.94 9.59 0.94
C ILE A 376 -1.66 9.03 1.58
N ALA A 377 -0.55 9.76 1.51
CA ALA A 377 0.74 9.39 2.12
C ALA A 377 0.59 9.09 3.63
N GLY A 378 -0.33 9.77 4.30
CA GLY A 378 -0.63 9.53 5.70
C GLY A 378 -1.26 8.16 5.98
N LEU A 379 -2.07 7.58 5.07
CA LEU A 379 -2.80 6.32 5.32
C LEU A 379 -1.87 5.15 5.68
N VAL A 380 -0.61 5.25 5.24
CA VAL A 380 0.54 4.41 5.57
C VAL A 380 0.76 4.30 7.10
N ALA A 381 0.41 5.33 7.88
CA ALA A 381 0.48 5.34 9.34
C ALA A 381 -0.51 4.36 10.00
N LEU A 382 -1.66 4.11 9.37
CA LEU A 382 -2.77 3.31 9.95
C LEU A 382 -2.67 1.83 9.65
N LEU A 383 -2.29 1.48 8.42
CA LEU A 383 -2.29 0.10 7.95
C LEU A 383 -0.85 -0.41 7.90
N PRO A 384 -0.48 -1.43 8.70
CA PRO A 384 0.87 -1.97 8.71
C PRO A 384 1.36 -2.37 7.30
N HIS A 385 0.48 -2.96 6.50
CA HIS A 385 0.78 -3.38 5.13
C HIS A 385 1.04 -2.21 4.16
N ALA A 386 0.31 -1.09 4.30
CA ALA A 386 0.58 0.13 3.52
C ALA A 386 1.91 0.76 3.95
N GLY A 387 2.14 0.86 5.28
CA GLY A 387 3.41 1.14 5.95
C GLY A 387 4.61 0.47 5.28
N MET A 388 4.56 -0.85 5.26
CA MET A 388 5.64 -1.67 4.71
C MET A 388 5.77 -1.56 3.20
N THR A 389 4.66 -1.50 2.45
CA THR A 389 4.69 -1.43 0.98
C THR A 389 5.31 -0.12 0.53
N GLY A 390 4.88 1.01 1.11
CA GLY A 390 5.49 2.29 0.73
C GLY A 390 6.98 2.35 1.09
N PHE A 391 7.41 1.81 2.25
CA PHE A 391 8.84 1.73 2.59
C PHE A 391 9.64 0.81 1.66
N TYR A 392 9.00 -0.28 1.23
CA TYR A 392 9.58 -1.18 0.26
C TYR A 392 9.79 -0.47 -1.07
N LEU A 393 8.79 0.28 -1.55
CA LEU A 393 8.90 1.06 -2.78
C LEU A 393 9.97 2.16 -2.66
N THR A 394 9.95 2.95 -1.58
CA THR A 394 10.97 4.01 -1.38
C THR A 394 12.39 3.47 -1.21
N THR A 395 12.54 2.22 -0.79
CA THR A 395 13.85 1.55 -0.71
C THR A 395 14.42 1.25 -2.09
N TRP A 396 13.60 0.95 -3.10
CA TRP A 396 14.06 0.45 -4.39
C TRP A 396 13.88 1.41 -5.56
N TYR A 397 12.87 2.27 -5.53
CA TYR A 397 12.56 3.23 -6.60
C TYR A 397 12.93 4.67 -6.25
N GLY A 398 13.57 4.90 -5.10
CA GLY A 398 13.84 6.23 -4.58
C GLY A 398 12.60 6.86 -3.91
N GLY A 399 12.79 8.00 -3.26
CA GLY A 399 11.70 8.72 -2.61
C GLY A 399 11.24 9.91 -3.46
N GLY A 400 9.93 10.02 -3.69
CA GLY A 400 9.30 11.23 -4.22
C GLY A 400 9.57 12.47 -3.35
N SER A 401 9.17 13.65 -3.85
CA SER A 401 9.44 14.95 -3.21
C SER A 401 8.87 15.08 -1.78
N SER A 402 7.92 14.21 -1.39
CA SER A 402 7.31 14.16 -0.05
C SER A 402 7.99 13.23 0.97
N SER A 403 9.13 12.61 0.64
CA SER A 403 9.73 11.49 1.38
C SER A 403 9.80 11.66 2.92
N GLY A 404 10.04 12.88 3.42
CA GLY A 404 10.11 13.15 4.87
C GLY A 404 8.84 12.83 5.66
N TYR A 405 7.66 13.23 5.16
CA TYR A 405 6.38 12.96 5.84
C TYR A 405 6.04 11.47 5.79
N PHE A 406 6.29 10.84 4.65
CA PHE A 406 6.14 9.39 4.47
C PHE A 406 6.97 8.61 5.51
N TYR A 407 8.26 8.94 5.65
CA TYR A 407 9.14 8.30 6.63
C TYR A 407 8.63 8.46 8.07
N LEU A 408 8.14 9.66 8.42
CA LEU A 408 7.56 9.92 9.75
C LEU A 408 6.32 9.07 9.99
N ALA A 409 5.38 9.05 9.04
CA ALA A 409 4.13 8.28 9.12
C ALA A 409 4.40 6.78 9.31
N ALA A 410 5.36 6.24 8.56
CA ALA A 410 5.67 4.82 8.60
C ALA A 410 6.53 4.41 9.81
N LEU A 411 7.42 5.29 10.32
CA LEU A 411 8.06 5.08 11.63
C LEU A 411 7.05 5.14 12.78
N ALA A 412 6.09 6.06 12.71
CA ALA A 412 4.99 6.10 13.66
C ALA A 412 4.16 4.83 13.59
N ASN A 413 3.86 4.30 12.40
CA ASN A 413 3.22 3.00 12.23
C ASN A 413 3.98 1.88 12.95
N ALA A 414 5.31 1.80 12.77
CA ALA A 414 6.13 0.79 13.46
C ALA A 414 6.03 0.91 14.98
N GLY A 415 6.17 2.13 15.51
CA GLY A 415 6.02 2.40 16.95
C GLY A 415 4.63 2.03 17.46
N GLY A 416 3.58 2.41 16.71
CA GLY A 416 2.20 2.08 17.02
C GLY A 416 1.93 0.58 16.99
N CYS A 417 2.51 -0.15 16.04
CA CYS A 417 2.45 -1.61 15.98
C CYS A 417 3.09 -2.25 17.21
N LEU A 418 4.23 -1.75 17.69
CA LEU A 418 4.89 -2.26 18.90
C LEU A 418 4.07 -1.99 20.17
N VAL A 419 3.43 -0.82 20.28
CA VAL A 419 2.51 -0.53 21.38
C VAL A 419 1.30 -1.48 21.33
N ALA A 420 0.67 -1.61 20.17
CA ALA A 420 -0.48 -2.51 19.98
C ALA A 420 -0.09 -3.97 20.27
N ALA A 421 1.07 -4.42 19.82
CA ALA A 421 1.64 -5.73 20.13
C ALA A 421 1.79 -5.95 21.64
N HIS A 422 2.30 -4.95 22.37
CA HIS A 422 2.42 -5.00 23.82
C HIS A 422 1.06 -5.13 24.52
N LEU A 423 0.04 -4.42 24.03
CA LEU A 423 -1.34 -4.53 24.52
C LEU A 423 -1.92 -5.91 24.26
N VAL A 424 -1.72 -6.46 23.05
CA VAL A 424 -2.16 -7.81 22.69
C VAL A 424 -1.47 -8.87 23.55
N LEU A 425 -0.15 -8.77 23.78
CA LEU A 425 0.57 -9.67 24.66
C LEU A 425 0.05 -9.61 26.10
N SER A 426 -0.27 -8.41 26.58
CA SER A 426 -0.88 -8.22 27.89
C SER A 426 -2.26 -8.89 27.98
N ALA A 427 -3.09 -8.74 26.96
CA ALA A 427 -4.40 -9.40 26.87
C ALA A 427 -4.25 -10.93 26.84
N LEU A 428 -3.38 -11.45 25.97
CA LEU A 428 -3.04 -12.88 25.87
C LEU A 428 -2.58 -13.46 27.21
N SER A 429 -1.65 -12.80 27.90
CA SER A 429 -1.13 -13.26 29.18
C SER A 429 -2.23 -13.43 30.22
N LYS A 430 -3.22 -12.51 30.26
CA LYS A 430 -4.36 -12.61 31.19
C LYS A 430 -5.33 -13.73 30.78
N ARG A 431 -5.56 -13.94 29.48
CA ARG A 431 -6.40 -15.04 28.99
C ARG A 431 -5.80 -16.41 29.30
N ILE A 432 -4.52 -16.59 29.01
CA ILE A 432 -3.78 -17.82 29.32
C ILE A 432 -3.80 -18.09 30.83
N ALA A 433 -3.68 -17.05 31.66
CA ALA A 433 -3.76 -17.17 33.11
C ALA A 433 -5.16 -17.55 33.65
N GLY A 434 -6.20 -17.60 32.79
CA GLY A 434 -7.58 -17.82 33.22
C GLY A 434 -8.12 -16.73 34.15
N ARG A 435 -7.53 -15.53 34.16
CA ARG A 435 -7.93 -14.46 35.08
C ARG A 435 -9.29 -13.91 34.66
N SER A 436 -10.24 -13.92 35.60
CA SER A 436 -11.50 -13.19 35.46
C SER A 436 -11.24 -11.69 35.56
N GLY A 437 -11.72 -10.90 34.59
CA GLY A 437 -11.61 -9.45 34.59
C GLY A 437 -11.33 -8.86 33.20
N PRO A 438 -11.02 -7.56 33.12
CA PRO A 438 -10.70 -6.91 31.86
C PRO A 438 -9.32 -7.32 31.35
N LEU A 439 -9.22 -7.55 30.04
CA LEU A 439 -7.98 -7.93 29.35
C LEU A 439 -6.95 -6.80 29.36
N LEU A 440 -7.39 -5.54 29.36
CA LEU A 440 -6.53 -4.37 29.49
C LEU A 440 -6.83 -3.59 30.77
N THR A 441 -5.81 -3.00 31.38
CA THR A 441 -6.01 -1.99 32.43
C THR A 441 -6.46 -0.66 31.82
N ARG A 442 -6.93 0.28 32.65
CA ARG A 442 -7.28 1.64 32.18
C ARG A 442 -6.09 2.33 31.52
N GLY A 443 -4.93 2.33 32.17
CA GLY A 443 -3.72 2.96 31.63
C GLY A 443 -3.28 2.34 30.30
N GLN A 444 -3.40 1.01 30.17
CA GLN A 444 -3.12 0.31 28.90
C GLN A 444 -4.08 0.73 27.79
N ALA A 445 -5.38 0.82 28.07
CA ALA A 445 -6.35 1.26 27.07
C ALA A 445 -6.18 2.74 26.69
N VAL A 446 -5.87 3.61 27.65
CA VAL A 446 -5.55 5.03 27.37
C VAL A 446 -4.30 5.15 26.51
N ALA A 447 -3.23 4.42 26.83
CA ALA A 447 -2.03 4.41 26.00
C ALA A 447 -2.32 3.93 24.57
N GLY A 448 -3.14 2.88 24.41
CA GLY A 448 -3.61 2.43 23.10
C GLY A 448 -4.42 3.49 22.37
N ALA A 449 -5.39 4.13 23.05
CA ALA A 449 -6.22 5.16 22.45
C ALA A 449 -5.40 6.35 21.96
N LEU A 450 -4.48 6.86 22.78
CA LEU A 450 -3.56 7.94 22.40
C LEU A 450 -2.65 7.55 21.22
N THR A 451 -2.18 6.30 21.19
CA THR A 451 -1.39 5.79 20.07
C THR A 451 -2.21 5.80 18.77
N PHE A 452 -3.44 5.28 18.78
CA PHE A 452 -4.27 5.28 17.59
C PHE A 452 -4.68 6.69 17.17
N ILE A 453 -4.98 7.58 18.11
CA ILE A 453 -5.21 9.01 17.87
C ILE A 453 -4.03 9.61 17.11
N LEU A 454 -2.80 9.39 17.57
CA LEU A 454 -1.60 9.89 16.91
C LEU A 454 -1.49 9.35 15.47
N LEU A 455 -1.68 8.05 15.27
CA LEU A 455 -1.61 7.42 13.94
C LEU A 455 -2.69 7.93 12.99
N ALA A 456 -3.92 8.10 13.47
CA ALA A 456 -5.02 8.62 12.66
C ALA A 456 -4.78 10.07 12.24
N ASN A 457 -4.18 10.88 13.10
CA ASN A 457 -3.84 12.25 12.75
C ASN A 457 -2.66 12.36 11.80
N LEU A 458 -1.65 11.49 11.95
CA LEU A 458 -0.60 11.32 10.95
C LEU A 458 -1.11 10.73 9.63
N ALA A 459 -2.35 10.23 9.60
CA ALA A 459 -2.91 9.66 8.40
C ALA A 459 -3.68 10.62 7.51
N MET A 460 -4.04 11.78 8.05
CA MET A 460 -4.82 12.78 7.34
C MET A 460 -3.89 13.70 6.52
N PRO A 461 -4.26 14.04 5.27
CA PRO A 461 -3.53 14.99 4.41
C PRO A 461 -3.17 16.27 5.18
N LEU A 462 -1.99 16.86 4.96
CA LEU A 462 -1.55 18.06 5.69
C LEU A 462 -2.34 19.33 5.35
N ASP A 463 -3.14 19.33 4.32
CA ASP A 463 -3.99 20.44 3.87
C ASP A 463 -5.47 20.25 4.20
N ALA A 464 -5.88 19.08 4.72
CA ALA A 464 -7.26 18.83 5.11
C ALA A 464 -7.75 19.83 6.18
N GLU A 465 -8.97 20.34 5.99
CA GLU A 465 -9.69 21.20 6.94
C GLU A 465 -9.77 20.54 8.32
N ILE A 466 -9.72 21.36 9.40
CA ILE A 466 -9.65 20.84 10.78
C ILE A 466 -10.91 20.04 11.11
N GLU A 467 -12.06 20.54 10.67
CA GLU A 467 -13.39 19.97 10.78
C GLU A 467 -13.37 18.54 10.23
N MET A 468 -12.96 18.42 8.96
CA MET A 468 -12.87 17.15 8.26
C MET A 468 -11.90 16.20 8.97
N ARG A 469 -10.76 16.67 9.46
CA ARG A 469 -9.81 15.86 10.26
C ARG A 469 -10.39 15.32 11.55
N GLN A 470 -11.14 16.14 12.29
CA GLN A 470 -11.74 15.72 13.56
C GLN A 470 -12.76 14.61 13.34
N TYR A 471 -13.68 14.83 12.40
CA TYR A 471 -14.73 13.86 12.11
C TYR A 471 -14.16 12.62 11.42
N ILE A 472 -13.48 12.73 10.28
CA ILE A 472 -12.92 11.56 9.58
C ILE A 472 -11.94 10.79 10.47
N GLY A 473 -11.10 11.50 11.24
CA GLY A 473 -10.22 10.87 12.24
C GLY A 473 -10.99 10.04 13.25
N LEU A 474 -12.14 10.51 13.77
CA LEU A 474 -12.98 9.71 14.66
C LEU A 474 -13.60 8.50 13.94
N GLY A 475 -13.99 8.66 12.68
CA GLY A 475 -14.47 7.56 11.83
C GLY A 475 -13.44 6.45 11.70
N ILE A 476 -12.18 6.81 11.41
CA ILE A 476 -11.02 5.91 11.36
C ILE A 476 -10.78 5.24 12.73
N LEU A 477 -10.89 6.01 13.82
CA LEU A 477 -10.66 5.53 15.20
C LEU A 477 -11.78 4.64 15.75
N SER A 478 -12.93 4.58 15.09
CA SER A 478 -14.09 3.82 15.57
C SER A 478 -13.75 2.35 15.83
N VAL A 479 -13.11 1.67 14.88
CA VAL A 479 -12.71 0.26 14.99
C VAL A 479 -11.69 0.03 16.12
N PRO A 480 -10.52 0.72 16.18
CA PRO A 480 -9.58 0.49 17.27
C PRO A 480 -10.16 0.84 18.64
N PHE A 481 -11.00 1.87 18.76
CA PHE A 481 -11.67 2.20 20.02
C PHE A 481 -12.66 1.12 20.46
N ILE A 482 -13.46 0.57 19.53
CA ILE A 482 -14.32 -0.60 19.80
C ILE A 482 -13.49 -1.75 20.35
N VAL A 483 -12.36 -2.07 19.71
CA VAL A 483 -11.48 -3.18 20.13
C VAL A 483 -10.90 -2.94 21.54
N LEU A 484 -10.40 -1.73 21.82
CA LEU A 484 -9.91 -1.36 23.15
C LEU A 484 -11.02 -1.46 24.20
N LEU A 485 -12.23 -0.99 23.87
CA LEU A 485 -13.37 -1.04 24.77
C LEU A 485 -13.81 -2.49 25.05
N MET A 486 -13.86 -3.34 24.03
CA MET A 486 -14.13 -4.77 24.18
C MET A 486 -13.10 -5.45 25.09
N ALA A 487 -11.83 -5.08 24.98
CA ALA A 487 -10.77 -5.60 25.86
C ALA A 487 -10.88 -5.08 27.31
N ARG A 488 -11.61 -3.99 27.55
CA ARG A 488 -11.93 -3.45 28.88
C ARG A 488 -13.19 -4.06 29.51
N VAL A 489 -14.00 -4.79 28.75
CA VAL A 489 -15.13 -5.54 29.29
C VAL A 489 -14.60 -6.69 30.16
N PRO A 490 -15.07 -6.84 31.42
CA PRO A 490 -14.63 -7.93 32.27
C PRO A 490 -15.16 -9.27 31.73
N LEU A 491 -14.24 -10.13 31.31
CA LEU A 491 -14.51 -11.48 30.81
C LEU A 491 -13.94 -12.52 31.78
N GLY A 492 -14.51 -13.72 31.81
CA GLY A 492 -14.02 -14.82 32.65
C GLY A 492 -14.79 -16.11 32.37
N ASP A 493 -14.46 -17.18 33.09
CA ASP A 493 -15.14 -18.48 32.93
C ASP A 493 -16.48 -18.54 33.68
N THR A 494 -16.80 -17.53 34.49
CA THR A 494 -18.09 -17.41 35.18
C THR A 494 -19.23 -17.28 34.18
N ALA A 495 -20.38 -17.91 34.43
CA ALA A 495 -21.54 -17.79 33.54
C ALA A 495 -21.94 -16.31 33.34
N PRO A 496 -22.34 -15.87 32.12
CA PRO A 496 -22.69 -14.47 31.84
C PRO A 496 -23.69 -13.87 32.84
N LYS A 497 -24.67 -14.66 33.30
CA LYS A 497 -25.69 -14.28 34.28
C LYS A 497 -25.15 -13.96 35.68
N LEU A 498 -23.89 -14.27 35.97
CA LEU A 498 -23.24 -13.97 37.24
C LEU A 498 -22.25 -12.80 37.11
N ARG A 499 -22.08 -12.25 35.90
CA ARG A 499 -21.16 -11.14 35.63
C ARG A 499 -21.87 -9.82 35.82
N SER A 500 -21.16 -8.86 36.42
CA SER A 500 -21.53 -7.45 36.39
C SER A 500 -20.58 -6.71 35.46
N VAL A 501 -21.15 -5.94 34.51
CA VAL A 501 -20.37 -5.14 33.55
C VAL A 501 -20.57 -3.67 33.90
N PRO A 502 -19.49 -2.88 34.08
CA PRO A 502 -19.58 -1.46 34.37
C PRO A 502 -19.85 -0.68 33.08
N VAL A 503 -21.11 -0.64 32.63
CA VAL A 503 -21.47 -0.08 31.31
C VAL A 503 -21.21 1.42 31.27
N MET A 504 -21.68 2.17 32.27
CA MET A 504 -21.53 3.64 32.27
C MET A 504 -20.07 4.08 32.36
N PRO A 505 -19.21 3.49 33.24
CA PRO A 505 -17.79 3.79 33.22
C PRO A 505 -17.09 3.48 31.89
N LEU A 506 -17.48 2.39 31.20
CA LEU A 506 -16.91 2.04 29.90
C LEU A 506 -17.33 3.03 28.81
N LEU A 507 -18.60 3.45 28.78
CA LEU A 507 -19.06 4.51 27.88
C LEU A 507 -18.35 5.84 28.17
N GLY A 508 -18.09 6.15 29.44
CA GLY A 508 -17.29 7.30 29.83
C GLY A 508 -15.83 7.21 29.37
N GLU A 509 -15.20 6.03 29.45
CA GLU A 509 -13.85 5.79 28.90
C GLU A 509 -13.83 6.06 27.37
N LEU A 510 -14.80 5.53 26.62
CA LEU A 510 -14.90 5.76 25.17
C LEU A 510 -15.13 7.25 24.84
N GLY A 511 -16.06 7.91 25.55
CA GLY A 511 -16.33 9.34 25.36
C GLY A 511 -15.10 10.20 25.65
N ALA A 512 -14.29 9.84 26.66
CA ALA A 512 -13.04 10.51 26.95
C ALA A 512 -12.00 10.35 25.83
N TRP A 513 -11.92 9.18 25.19
CA TRP A 513 -11.02 8.97 24.04
C TRP A 513 -11.48 9.78 22.81
N SER A 514 -12.78 9.81 22.54
CA SER A 514 -13.33 10.64 21.47
C SER A 514 -13.09 12.12 21.74
N ALA A 515 -13.32 12.61 22.96
CA ALA A 515 -13.02 13.99 23.33
C ALA A 515 -11.53 14.30 23.22
N ALA A 516 -10.65 13.36 23.56
CA ALA A 516 -9.21 13.52 23.39
C ALA A 516 -8.84 13.73 21.92
N GLN A 517 -9.45 13.01 20.96
CA GLN A 517 -9.23 13.26 19.52
C GLN A 517 -9.58 14.70 19.14
N PHE A 518 -10.75 15.20 19.58
CA PHE A 518 -11.21 16.57 19.29
C PHE A 518 -10.34 17.67 19.92
N ILE A 519 -9.76 17.42 21.10
CA ILE A 519 -8.93 18.42 21.80
C ILE A 519 -7.49 18.39 21.30
N LEU A 520 -6.96 17.19 21.04
CA LEU A 520 -5.55 16.99 20.72
C LEU A 520 -5.24 17.44 19.28
N ILE A 521 -6.19 17.34 18.34
CA ILE A 521 -6.03 17.84 16.97
C ILE A 521 -5.73 19.35 16.95
N PRO A 522 -6.62 20.25 17.44
CA PRO A 522 -6.34 21.69 17.40
C PRO A 522 -5.06 22.05 18.14
N LEU A 523 -4.80 21.44 19.30
CA LEU A 523 -3.67 21.78 20.14
C LEU A 523 -2.32 21.42 19.49
N VAL A 524 -2.24 20.25 18.84
CA VAL A 524 -1.04 19.82 18.10
C VAL A 524 -0.91 20.61 16.80
N TYR A 525 -2.01 20.83 16.08
CA TYR A 525 -1.97 21.42 14.75
C TYR A 525 -1.73 22.94 14.77
N VAL A 526 -2.44 23.68 15.62
CA VAL A 526 -2.21 25.12 15.84
C VAL A 526 -0.82 25.35 16.45
N GLY A 527 -0.37 24.46 17.34
CA GLY A 527 0.92 24.60 18.02
C GLY A 527 2.15 24.32 17.14
N LEU A 528 2.05 23.40 16.16
CA LEU A 528 3.20 22.93 15.38
C LEU A 528 3.21 23.36 13.92
N PHE A 529 2.04 23.51 13.29
CA PHE A 529 1.97 23.62 11.82
C PHE A 529 1.44 24.97 11.33
N SER A 530 0.46 25.57 12.02
CA SER A 530 -0.07 26.87 11.62
C SER A 530 -0.59 27.66 12.81
N PRO A 531 0.22 28.55 13.41
CA PRO A 531 -0.20 29.39 14.54
C PRO A 531 -1.25 30.45 14.14
N GLU A 532 -1.43 30.68 12.84
CA GLU A 532 -2.44 31.62 12.31
C GLU A 532 -3.83 30.97 12.17
N LEU A 533 -3.93 29.65 12.35
CA LEU A 533 -5.19 28.94 12.20
C LEU A 533 -6.10 29.22 13.40
N HIS A 534 -7.15 29.99 13.17
CA HIS A 534 -8.17 30.28 14.17
C HIS A 534 -9.02 29.02 14.42
N TRP A 535 -9.13 28.63 15.68
CA TRP A 535 -10.04 27.55 16.06
C TRP A 535 -11.47 28.08 15.97
N ASP A 536 -12.16 27.75 14.89
CA ASP A 536 -13.57 28.09 14.77
C ASP A 536 -14.39 27.23 15.73
N LEU A 537 -15.32 27.85 16.45
CA LEU A 537 -16.27 27.13 17.29
C LEU A 537 -17.45 26.60 16.48
N GLU A 538 -17.60 27.04 15.23
CA GLU A 538 -18.65 26.60 14.31
C GLU A 538 -18.62 25.08 14.04
N VAL A 539 -17.45 24.43 14.17
CA VAL A 539 -17.28 22.96 14.07
C VAL A 539 -18.14 22.18 15.08
N PHE A 540 -18.56 22.84 16.17
CA PHE A 540 -19.34 22.28 17.26
C PHE A 540 -20.84 22.57 17.14
N HIS A 541 -21.42 22.38 15.95
CA HIS A 541 -22.86 22.53 15.76
C HIS A 541 -23.64 21.65 16.78
N PRO A 542 -24.58 22.20 17.57
CA PRO A 542 -25.24 21.46 18.64
C PRO A 542 -25.94 20.17 18.19
N VAL A 543 -26.53 20.18 16.99
CA VAL A 543 -27.20 18.99 16.40
C VAL A 543 -26.17 17.93 16.02
N GLY A 544 -25.05 18.34 15.40
CA GLY A 544 -23.94 17.45 15.07
C GLY A 544 -23.36 16.79 16.33
N LEU A 545 -23.18 17.55 17.41
CA LEU A 545 -22.73 17.04 18.71
C LEU A 545 -23.69 16.02 19.33
N VAL A 546 -25.01 16.21 19.19
CA VAL A 546 -26.01 15.25 19.67
C VAL A 546 -25.91 13.94 18.90
N TRP A 547 -25.85 13.99 17.56
CA TRP A 547 -25.69 12.80 16.71
C TRP A 547 -24.35 12.10 16.94
N LEU A 548 -23.28 12.86 17.15
CA LEU A 548 -21.96 12.33 17.49
C LEU A 548 -21.98 11.60 18.84
N THR A 549 -22.51 12.24 19.87
CA THR A 549 -22.66 11.65 21.22
C THR A 549 -23.50 10.38 21.17
N TRP A 550 -24.59 10.41 20.41
CA TRP A 550 -25.44 9.24 20.19
C TRP A 550 -24.66 8.11 19.52
N SER A 551 -23.91 8.41 18.45
CA SER A 551 -23.12 7.43 17.70
C SER A 551 -22.03 6.80 18.55
N ILE A 552 -21.32 7.59 19.36
CA ILE A 552 -20.32 7.11 20.32
C ILE A 552 -20.98 6.18 21.36
N ALA A 553 -22.11 6.59 21.94
CA ALA A 553 -22.80 5.82 22.96
C ALA A 553 -23.30 4.46 22.40
N VAL A 554 -23.93 4.46 21.23
CA VAL A 554 -24.44 3.23 20.60
C VAL A 554 -23.29 2.31 20.16
N THR A 555 -22.21 2.87 19.62
CA THR A 555 -20.99 2.12 19.30
C THR A 555 -20.42 1.43 20.54
N GLY A 556 -20.34 2.16 21.66
CA GLY A 556 -19.90 1.59 22.93
C GLY A 556 -20.81 0.46 23.43
N LEU A 557 -22.13 0.62 23.29
CA LEU A 557 -23.10 -0.43 23.65
C LEU A 557 -22.96 -1.67 22.76
N ILE A 558 -22.76 -1.51 21.45
CA ILE A 558 -22.49 -2.60 20.50
C ILE A 558 -21.22 -3.36 20.91
N ALA A 559 -20.13 -2.64 21.17
CA ALA A 559 -18.86 -3.22 21.59
C ALA A 559 -19.00 -4.01 22.89
N ILE A 560 -19.64 -3.43 23.91
CA ILE A 560 -19.87 -4.09 25.19
C ILE A 560 -20.74 -5.34 25.01
N ARG A 561 -21.78 -5.28 24.17
CA ARG A 561 -22.66 -6.41 23.88
C ARG A 561 -21.95 -7.53 23.13
N LEU A 562 -21.08 -7.19 22.19
CA LEU A 562 -20.31 -8.15 21.41
C LEU A 562 -19.30 -8.91 22.29
N ALA A 563 -18.68 -8.21 23.25
CA ALA A 563 -17.73 -8.82 24.17
C ALA A 563 -18.42 -9.66 25.27
N SER A 564 -19.50 -9.16 25.85
CA SER A 564 -20.06 -9.70 27.11
C SER A 564 -21.00 -10.88 26.96
N ALA A 565 -21.59 -11.09 25.78
CA ALA A 565 -22.72 -11.99 25.62
C ALA A 565 -22.58 -12.93 24.41
N PRO A 566 -23.12 -14.16 24.48
CA PRO A 566 -22.97 -15.14 23.41
C PRO A 566 -23.67 -14.68 22.12
N ASN A 567 -23.02 -14.95 20.99
CA ASN A 567 -23.48 -14.56 19.66
C ASN A 567 -24.42 -15.61 19.08
N LYS A 568 -25.72 -15.29 19.03
CA LYS A 568 -26.72 -16.00 18.20
C LYS A 568 -26.83 -15.30 16.85
N ILE A 569 -27.17 -16.03 15.79
CA ILE A 569 -27.29 -15.47 14.42
C ILE A 569 -28.19 -14.22 14.39
N LEU A 570 -29.40 -14.31 14.95
CA LEU A 570 -30.34 -13.18 14.99
C LEU A 570 -29.77 -11.97 15.77
N SER A 571 -28.99 -12.22 16.83
CA SER A 571 -28.33 -11.15 17.58
C SER A 571 -27.24 -10.48 16.75
N ASN A 572 -26.51 -11.24 15.92
CA ASN A 572 -25.50 -10.67 15.04
C ASN A 572 -26.14 -9.84 13.93
N VAL A 573 -27.26 -10.31 13.35
CA VAL A 573 -28.03 -9.54 12.36
C VAL A 573 -28.53 -8.23 12.96
N TRP A 574 -29.07 -8.26 14.19
CA TRP A 574 -29.48 -7.04 14.89
C TRP A 574 -28.31 -6.09 15.16
N LEU A 575 -27.17 -6.60 15.63
CA LEU A 575 -25.98 -5.78 15.86
C LEU A 575 -25.44 -5.17 14.55
N ALA A 576 -25.50 -5.92 13.44
CA ALA A 576 -25.14 -5.42 12.12
C ALA A 576 -26.07 -4.27 11.70
N PHE A 577 -27.39 -4.44 11.86
CA PHE A 577 -28.36 -3.37 11.62
C PHE A 577 -28.05 -2.11 12.45
N CYS A 578 -27.79 -2.27 13.76
CA CYS A 578 -27.40 -1.14 14.61
C CYS A 578 -26.10 -0.47 14.15
N ALA A 579 -25.10 -1.24 13.73
CA ALA A 579 -23.85 -0.70 13.22
C ALA A 579 -24.06 0.14 11.95
N VAL A 580 -24.92 -0.30 11.02
CA VAL A 580 -25.29 0.50 9.85
C VAL A 580 -25.98 1.81 10.26
N THR A 581 -26.91 1.76 11.23
CA THR A 581 -27.57 2.99 11.72
C THR A 581 -26.59 3.95 12.38
N VAL A 582 -25.57 3.43 13.08
CA VAL A 582 -24.48 4.25 13.64
C VAL A 582 -23.69 4.95 12.54
N VAL A 583 -23.37 4.26 11.44
CA VAL A 583 -22.66 4.90 10.31
C VAL A 583 -23.49 6.04 9.73
N ILE A 584 -24.79 5.84 9.54
CA ILE A 584 -25.70 6.90 9.05
C ILE A 584 -25.74 8.08 10.01
N ALA A 585 -25.92 7.82 11.32
CA ALA A 585 -25.92 8.86 12.35
C ALA A 585 -24.59 9.61 12.45
N PHE A 586 -23.48 8.91 12.23
CA PHE A 586 -22.15 9.50 12.21
C PHE A 586 -21.96 10.40 10.99
N VAL A 587 -22.38 9.97 9.80
CA VAL A 587 -22.38 10.80 8.58
C VAL A 587 -23.21 12.08 8.81
N HIS A 588 -24.39 11.98 9.43
CA HIS A 588 -25.15 13.18 9.81
C HIS A 588 -24.37 14.10 10.75
N ALA A 589 -23.65 13.55 11.73
CA ALA A 589 -22.81 14.37 12.61
C ALA A 589 -21.70 15.10 11.83
N VAL A 590 -21.12 14.45 10.81
CA VAL A 590 -20.13 15.07 9.92
C VAL A 590 -20.76 16.20 9.11
N LEU A 591 -21.89 15.96 8.43
CA LEU A 591 -22.55 16.95 7.57
C LEU A 591 -22.95 18.22 8.34
N TRP A 592 -23.47 18.06 9.55
CA TRP A 592 -23.73 19.19 10.46
C TRP A 592 -22.45 19.87 10.96
N GLY A 593 -21.36 19.11 11.12
CA GLY A 593 -20.08 19.60 11.64
C GLY A 593 -19.24 20.37 10.61
N VAL A 594 -19.44 20.10 9.31
CA VAL A 594 -18.78 20.81 8.20
C VAL A 594 -19.66 21.91 7.60
N GLY A 595 -20.84 22.17 8.16
CA GLY A 595 -21.73 23.26 7.73
C GLY A 595 -22.54 22.99 6.45
N GLU A 596 -22.58 21.74 5.97
CA GLU A 596 -23.42 21.35 4.83
C GLU A 596 -24.92 21.33 5.20
N PHE A 597 -25.22 21.03 6.47
CA PHE A 597 -26.56 21.14 7.02
C PHE A 597 -26.71 22.37 7.92
N ASN A 598 -27.77 23.14 7.68
CA ASN A 598 -28.05 24.40 8.35
C ASN A 598 -29.53 24.56 8.77
N ASP A 599 -30.44 23.72 8.27
CA ASP A 599 -31.88 23.88 8.50
C ASP A 599 -32.47 22.85 9.48
N ILE A 600 -33.53 23.24 10.19
CA ILE A 600 -34.16 22.37 11.21
C ILE A 600 -34.78 21.10 10.61
N ASP A 601 -35.15 21.15 9.33
CA ASP A 601 -35.73 20.03 8.60
C ASP A 601 -34.67 18.93 8.31
N GLU A 602 -33.38 19.27 8.39
CA GLU A 602 -32.22 18.39 8.19
C GLU A 602 -31.77 17.68 9.48
N VAL A 603 -32.43 17.96 10.63
CA VAL A 603 -32.14 17.28 11.91
C VAL A 603 -32.26 15.76 11.75
N PHE A 604 -33.19 15.32 10.90
CA PHE A 604 -33.30 13.94 10.44
C PHE A 604 -33.23 13.94 8.91
N ALA A 605 -32.05 13.72 8.30
CA ALA A 605 -31.94 13.85 6.83
C ALA A 605 -32.87 12.90 6.05
N MET A 606 -33.33 11.81 6.65
CA MET A 606 -34.34 10.94 6.02
C MET A 606 -35.73 11.61 5.89
N ALA A 607 -35.99 12.69 6.62
CA ALA A 607 -37.23 13.47 6.54
C ALA A 607 -37.38 14.17 5.19
N GLU A 608 -36.27 14.59 4.57
CA GLU A 608 -36.25 15.18 3.23
C GLU A 608 -36.71 14.19 2.16
N LEU A 609 -36.27 12.93 2.29
CA LEU A 609 -36.71 11.85 1.40
C LEU A 609 -38.18 11.50 1.64
N SER A 610 -38.60 11.45 2.91
CA SER A 610 -39.99 11.22 3.30
C SER A 610 -40.22 11.53 4.78
N PRO A 611 -41.31 12.21 5.16
CA PRO A 611 -41.69 12.39 6.56
C PRO A 611 -41.81 11.08 7.35
N VAL A 612 -42.20 9.99 6.68
CA VAL A 612 -42.31 8.65 7.29
C VAL A 612 -40.94 8.08 7.63
N LEU A 613 -39.94 8.28 6.77
CA LEU A 613 -38.57 7.85 7.02
C LEU A 613 -37.91 8.69 8.12
N GLY A 614 -38.20 9.99 8.19
CA GLY A 614 -37.81 10.85 9.31
C GLY A 614 -38.38 10.37 10.65
N LEU A 615 -39.67 10.04 10.72
CA LEU A 615 -40.29 9.46 11.92
C LEU A 615 -39.68 8.10 12.29
N LEU A 616 -39.37 7.27 11.30
CA LEU A 616 -38.68 5.99 11.52
C LEU A 616 -37.27 6.22 12.10
N GLN A 617 -36.51 7.17 11.56
CA GLN A 617 -35.18 7.54 12.06
C GLN A 617 -35.27 8.02 13.52
N ALA A 618 -36.23 8.88 13.85
CA ALA A 618 -36.47 9.34 15.22
C ALA A 618 -36.83 8.18 16.17
N ALA A 619 -37.70 7.26 15.73
CA ALA A 619 -38.05 6.08 16.50
C ALA A 619 -36.84 5.15 16.73
N LEU A 620 -36.00 4.95 15.71
CA LEU A 620 -34.78 4.15 15.80
C LEU A 620 -33.72 4.78 16.72
N ALA A 621 -33.58 6.11 16.69
CA ALA A 621 -32.66 6.84 17.57
C ALA A 621 -32.96 6.58 19.06
N VAL A 622 -34.24 6.41 19.41
CA VAL A 622 -34.65 6.07 20.79
C VAL A 622 -34.60 4.55 21.02
N TRP A 623 -35.08 3.76 20.06
CA TRP A 623 -35.24 2.31 20.24
C TRP A 623 -33.91 1.56 20.31
N ILE A 624 -32.91 1.91 19.48
CA ILE A 624 -31.65 1.19 19.40
C ILE A 624 -30.91 1.17 20.75
N PRO A 625 -30.63 2.30 21.42
CA PRO A 625 -29.99 2.31 22.74
C PRO A 625 -30.76 1.48 23.78
N ILE A 626 -32.10 1.65 23.84
CA ILE A 626 -32.96 0.93 24.78
C ILE A 626 -32.90 -0.58 24.53
N SER A 627 -32.94 -1.01 23.27
CA SER A 627 -32.88 -2.41 22.88
C SER A 627 -31.55 -3.06 23.28
N LEU A 628 -30.42 -2.37 23.06
CA LEU A 628 -29.08 -2.85 23.41
C LEU A 628 -28.93 -2.97 24.93
N VAL A 629 -29.37 -1.97 25.70
CA VAL A 629 -29.37 -2.02 27.17
C VAL A 629 -30.26 -3.14 27.69
N ARG A 630 -31.47 -3.33 27.13
CA ARG A 630 -32.37 -4.44 27.49
C ARG A 630 -31.73 -5.79 27.21
N GLN A 631 -31.08 -5.97 26.06
CA GLN A 631 -30.37 -7.20 25.73
C GLN A 631 -29.23 -7.47 26.72
N LEU A 632 -28.43 -6.46 27.05
CA LEU A 632 -27.39 -6.57 28.07
C LEU A 632 -27.95 -7.00 29.43
N ARG A 633 -29.04 -6.37 29.90
CA ARG A 633 -29.71 -6.74 31.16
C ARG A 633 -30.25 -8.16 31.15
N SER A 634 -30.72 -8.65 30.01
CA SER A 634 -31.27 -10.02 29.90
C SER A 634 -30.19 -11.11 30.00
N VAL A 635 -28.94 -10.77 29.66
CA VAL A 635 -27.82 -11.73 29.63
C VAL A 635 -26.95 -11.64 30.87
N LEU A 636 -26.80 -10.44 31.44
CA LEU A 636 -25.92 -10.16 32.57
C LEU A 636 -26.65 -10.24 33.91
N GLY A 637 -25.91 -10.58 34.97
CA GLY A 637 -26.43 -10.60 36.34
C GLY A 637 -26.68 -9.20 36.91
N GLY A 638 -26.04 -8.18 36.34
CA GLY A 638 -26.26 -6.78 36.66
C GLY A 638 -25.51 -5.84 35.73
N ILE A 639 -26.05 -4.64 35.55
CA ILE A 639 -25.36 -3.51 34.92
C ILE A 639 -25.02 -2.52 36.02
N ARG A 640 -23.73 -2.17 36.14
CA ARG A 640 -23.24 -1.15 37.09
C ARG A 640 -22.88 0.13 36.37
#